data_AF-B0TYC1-F1
#
_entry.id   AF-B0TYC1-F1
#
_cell.length_a   1.000
_cell.length_b   1.000
_cell.length_c   1.000
_cell.angle_alpha   90.00
_cell.angle_beta   90.00
_cell.angle_gamma   90.00
#
_symmetry.space_group_name_H-M   'P 1'
#
loop_
_entity.id
_entity.type
_entity.pdbx_description
1 polymer ?
#
loop_
_entity_poly.entity_id
_entity_poly.type
_entity_poly.pdbx_seq_one_letter_code
_entity_poly.pdbx_strand_id
1 'polypeptide(L)'
;MLDIINDSLKRLEAISNNDEDIRDSISNLVSELNNIKILLNPTKLNLSSSASTLIPSMTAQIKCSFSLAPGVYLSTRIKTLAGNLPASNITDSKLGANILPFAGCTNPANPTMNPFVFPWVCIPNLSPFIPTNPTTLLEGAPINTMSSKAICTFAPGGIVNFISSGQINVKTS
;
A
#
# COMPACT_ATOMS: atom_id res chain seq x y z
N MET A 1 -37.08 -63.00 -30.70
CA MET A 1 -35.62 -63.01 -30.38
C MET A 1 -34.93 -61.79 -30.99
N LEU A 2 -35.16 -61.48 -32.27
CA LEU A 2 -34.62 -60.30 -32.95
C LEU A 2 -35.09 -58.96 -32.34
N ASP A 3 -36.37 -58.84 -31.97
CA ASP A 3 -36.91 -57.61 -31.37
C ASP A 3 -36.33 -57.27 -30.00
N ILE A 4 -35.99 -58.29 -29.21
CA ILE A 4 -35.37 -58.13 -27.90
C ILE A 4 -33.93 -57.62 -28.05
N ILE A 5 -33.22 -58.12 -29.06
CA ILE A 5 -31.87 -57.66 -29.40
C ILE A 5 -31.92 -56.20 -29.85
N ASN A 6 -32.89 -55.82 -30.70
CA ASN A 6 -33.06 -54.44 -31.14
C ASN A 6 -33.43 -53.48 -30.01
N ASP A 7 -34.28 -53.89 -29.06
CA ASP A 7 -34.57 -53.07 -27.86
C ASP A 7 -33.32 -52.90 -26.98
N SER A 8 -32.54 -53.97 -26.81
CA SER A 8 -31.30 -53.90 -26.03
C SER A 8 -30.24 -53.00 -26.68
N LEU A 9 -30.11 -53.01 -28.01
CA LEU A 9 -29.22 -52.12 -28.75
C LEU A 9 -29.63 -50.66 -28.60
N LYS A 10 -30.93 -50.36 -28.69
CA LYS A 10 -31.45 -49.00 -28.52
C LYS A 10 -31.18 -48.45 -27.12
N ARG A 11 -31.25 -49.30 -26.09
CA ARG A 11 -30.88 -48.93 -24.71
C ARG A 11 -29.38 -48.68 -24.58
N LEU A 12 -28.54 -49.49 -25.21
CA LEU A 12 -27.09 -49.31 -25.22
C LEU A 12 -26.68 -48.01 -25.94
N GLU A 13 -27.31 -47.67 -27.06
CA GLU A 13 -27.10 -46.40 -27.76
C GLU A 13 -27.53 -45.20 -26.91
N ALA A 14 -28.67 -45.29 -26.22
CA ALA A 14 -29.12 -44.25 -25.31
C ALA A 14 -28.15 -44.04 -24.13
N ILE A 15 -27.57 -45.12 -23.60
CA ILE A 15 -26.54 -45.04 -22.56
C ILE A 15 -25.27 -44.40 -23.12
N SER A 16 -24.85 -44.80 -24.32
CA SER A 16 -23.66 -44.24 -24.99
C SER A 16 -23.78 -42.73 -25.23
N ASN A 17 -24.95 -42.25 -25.66
CA ASN A 17 -25.18 -40.83 -25.91
C ASN A 17 -25.19 -40.03 -24.60
N ASN A 18 -25.78 -40.57 -23.52
CA ASN A 18 -25.75 -39.92 -22.20
C ASN A 18 -24.32 -39.80 -21.65
N ASP A 19 -23.46 -40.81 -21.88
CA ASP A 19 -22.05 -40.76 -21.49
C ASP A 19 -21.28 -39.67 -22.26
N GLU A 20 -21.64 -39.41 -23.52
CA GLU A 20 -21.06 -38.34 -24.33
C GLU A 20 -21.48 -36.95 -23.83
N ASP A 21 -22.75 -36.74 -23.53
CA ASP A 21 -23.26 -35.48 -22.95
C ASP A 21 -22.62 -35.18 -21.58
N ILE A 22 -22.41 -36.21 -20.76
CA ILE A 22 -21.71 -36.08 -19.47
C ILE A 22 -20.26 -35.66 -19.68
N ARG A 23 -19.57 -36.24 -20.67
CA ARG A 23 -18.18 -35.88 -21.01
C ARG A 23 -18.05 -34.44 -21.45
N ASP A 24 -18.97 -33.95 -22.28
CA ASP A 24 -18.96 -32.57 -22.76
C ASP A 24 -19.24 -31.58 -21.62
N SER A 25 -20.19 -31.91 -20.75
CA SER A 25 -20.47 -31.12 -19.55
C SER A 25 -19.25 -31.00 -18.64
N ILE A 26 -18.53 -32.12 -18.39
CA ILE A 26 -17.29 -32.11 -17.60
C ILE A 26 -16.21 -31.27 -18.28
N SER A 27 -16.05 -31.37 -19.60
CA SER A 27 -15.09 -30.55 -20.37
C SER A 27 -15.37 -29.06 -20.21
N ASN A 28 -16.64 -28.66 -20.29
CA ASN A 28 -17.07 -27.28 -20.07
C ASN A 28 -16.75 -26.81 -18.64
N LEU A 29 -17.11 -27.59 -17.62
CA LEU A 29 -16.78 -27.30 -16.22
C LEU A 29 -15.28 -27.18 -15.97
N VAL A 30 -14.46 -28.03 -16.59
CA VAL A 30 -12.98 -27.94 -16.50
C VAL A 30 -12.49 -26.64 -17.13
N SER A 31 -13.07 -26.22 -18.25
CA SER A 31 -12.72 -24.95 -18.91
C SER A 31 -13.11 -23.73 -18.04
N GLU A 32 -14.28 -23.76 -17.41
CA GLU A 32 -14.75 -22.72 -16.49
C GLU A 32 -13.88 -22.67 -15.23
N LEU A 33 -13.55 -23.83 -14.65
CA LEU A 33 -12.64 -23.91 -13.51
C LEU A 33 -11.24 -23.40 -13.85
N ASN A 34 -10.74 -23.62 -15.08
CA ASN A 34 -9.49 -23.05 -15.55
C ASN A 34 -9.58 -21.53 -15.71
N ASN A 35 -10.70 -21.00 -16.20
CA ASN A 35 -10.93 -19.56 -16.27
C ASN A 35 -10.99 -18.92 -14.87
N ILE A 36 -11.69 -19.56 -13.93
CA ILE A 36 -11.72 -19.13 -12.51
C ILE A 36 -10.32 -19.24 -11.89
N LYS A 37 -9.58 -20.30 -12.19
CA LYS A 37 -8.18 -20.46 -11.74
C LYS A 37 -7.29 -19.35 -12.29
N ILE A 38 -7.50 -18.84 -13.50
CA ILE A 38 -6.72 -17.70 -14.01
C ILE A 38 -7.05 -16.41 -13.24
N LEU A 39 -8.31 -16.22 -12.85
CA LEU A 39 -8.75 -15.07 -12.06
C LEU A 39 -8.30 -15.13 -10.59
N LEU A 40 -8.26 -16.35 -10.02
CA LEU A 40 -7.93 -16.59 -8.61
C LEU A 40 -6.46 -16.94 -8.37
N ASN A 41 -5.78 -17.49 -9.38
CA ASN A 41 -4.33 -17.62 -9.31
C ASN A 41 -3.84 -16.19 -9.23
N PRO A 42 -3.21 -15.78 -8.13
CA PRO A 42 -2.62 -14.47 -8.07
C PRO A 42 -1.64 -14.45 -9.23
N THR A 43 -2.00 -13.75 -10.30
CA THR A 43 -0.98 -13.09 -11.08
C THR A 43 -0.12 -12.47 -10.02
N LYS A 44 1.17 -12.86 -9.98
CA LYS A 44 2.18 -12.01 -9.40
C LYS A 44 2.07 -10.73 -10.22
N LEU A 45 1.07 -9.90 -9.91
CA LEU A 45 1.18 -8.48 -10.04
C LEU A 45 2.54 -8.24 -9.41
N ASN A 46 3.48 -7.76 -10.19
CA ASN A 46 4.54 -6.93 -9.65
C ASN A 46 3.85 -5.68 -9.07
N LEU A 47 2.99 -5.88 -8.06
CA LEU A 47 2.71 -4.92 -7.04
C LEU A 47 4.07 -4.76 -6.39
N SER A 48 4.80 -3.76 -6.90
CA SER A 48 5.90 -3.14 -6.18
C SER A 48 5.57 -3.26 -4.71
N SER A 49 6.38 -4.05 -4.00
CA SER A 49 6.29 -4.42 -2.58
C SER A 49 5.38 -3.47 -1.82
N SER A 50 4.44 -4.01 -1.02
CA SER A 50 3.45 -3.40 -0.10
C SER A 50 3.87 -2.13 0.70
N ALA A 51 4.62 -1.20 0.13
CA ALA A 51 5.17 -0.02 0.76
C ALA A 51 4.00 0.91 1.07
N SER A 52 3.08 1.10 0.13
CA SER A 52 1.87 1.90 0.29
C SER A 52 0.95 1.47 1.44
N THR A 53 1.12 0.27 2.01
CA THR A 53 0.38 -0.20 3.18
C THR A 53 1.22 -0.24 4.45
N LEU A 54 2.56 -0.12 4.38
CA LEU A 54 3.39 -0.05 5.59
C LEU A 54 3.10 1.23 6.35
N ILE A 55 2.91 1.09 7.66
CA ILE A 55 2.64 2.20 8.57
C ILE A 55 4.00 2.78 9.03
N PRO A 56 4.25 4.09 8.90
CA PRO A 56 5.38 4.76 9.51
C PRO A 56 5.40 4.65 11.04
N SER A 57 6.57 4.35 11.60
CA SER A 57 6.81 4.22 13.04
C SER A 57 7.83 5.25 13.54
N MET A 58 8.20 5.21 14.83
CA MET A 58 9.16 6.12 15.47
C MET A 58 10.56 6.21 14.83
N THR A 59 10.92 5.28 13.95
CA THR A 59 12.22 5.26 13.25
C THR A 59 12.07 5.46 11.75
N ALA A 60 10.90 5.93 11.30
CA ALA A 60 10.67 6.21 9.90
C ALA A 60 11.59 7.31 9.40
N GLN A 61 11.94 7.25 8.11
CA GLN A 61 12.73 8.26 7.44
C GLN A 61 11.86 8.97 6.41
N ILE A 62 12.02 10.29 6.35
CA ILE A 62 11.32 11.16 5.42
C ILE A 62 12.31 11.94 4.57
N LYS A 63 11.89 12.36 3.38
CA LYS A 63 12.70 13.20 2.49
C LYS A 63 11.84 14.30 1.88
N CYS A 64 12.33 15.53 1.93
CA CYS A 64 11.75 16.66 1.22
C CYS A 64 12.37 16.80 -0.17
N SER A 65 11.61 17.25 -1.16
CA SER A 65 12.13 17.55 -2.51
C SER A 65 13.30 18.54 -2.51
N PHE A 66 13.37 19.44 -1.52
CA PHE A 66 14.40 20.47 -1.39
C PHE A 66 15.40 20.20 -0.26
N SER A 67 15.30 19.07 0.46
CA SER A 67 16.26 18.74 1.51
C SER A 67 17.52 18.10 0.94
N LEU A 68 18.68 18.46 1.49
CA LEU A 68 19.98 17.88 1.10
C LEU A 68 20.16 16.43 1.57
N ALA A 69 19.50 16.05 2.66
CA ALA A 69 19.57 14.71 3.24
C ALA A 69 18.19 14.28 3.77
N PRO A 70 17.96 12.96 3.94
CA PRO A 70 16.80 12.47 4.67
C PRO A 70 16.73 13.00 6.10
N GLY A 71 15.52 13.11 6.62
CA GLY A 71 15.22 13.48 8.00
C GLY A 71 14.61 12.31 8.75
N VAL A 72 14.55 12.47 10.07
CA VAL A 72 13.98 11.49 10.98
C VAL A 72 12.53 11.86 11.30
N TYR A 73 11.68 10.86 11.27
CA TYR A 73 10.29 10.94 11.66
C TYR A 73 10.04 10.17 12.95
N LEU A 74 9.31 10.79 13.88
CA LEU A 74 8.98 10.28 15.20
C LEU A 74 7.47 10.24 15.35
N SER A 75 6.91 9.05 15.55
CA SER A 75 5.52 8.95 16.00
C SER A 75 5.44 9.27 17.50
N THR A 76 4.50 10.15 17.86
CA THR A 76 4.26 10.58 19.26
C THR A 76 3.21 9.74 19.98
N ARG A 77 2.53 8.80 19.31
CA ARG A 77 1.38 8.06 19.86
C ARG A 77 1.80 6.76 20.53
N ILE A 78 2.48 6.89 21.67
CA ILE A 78 3.04 5.77 22.44
C ILE A 78 1.98 4.76 22.95
N LYS A 79 0.71 5.15 23.03
CA LYS A 79 -0.39 4.29 23.52
C LYS A 79 -1.01 3.41 22.43
N THR A 80 -0.81 3.76 21.16
CA THR A 80 -1.37 3.02 20.02
C THR A 80 -0.25 2.41 19.20
N LEU A 81 -0.01 1.12 19.42
CA LEU A 81 1.12 0.40 18.84
C LEU A 81 0.69 -0.38 17.59
N ALA A 82 1.46 -0.22 16.52
CA ALA A 82 1.45 -1.05 15.33
C ALA A 82 2.70 -1.94 15.39
N GLY A 83 2.53 -3.26 15.57
CA GLY A 83 3.66 -4.19 15.65
C GLY A 83 4.70 -3.85 16.72
N ASN A 84 4.21 -3.48 17.91
CA ASN A 84 5.02 -3.10 19.08
C ASN A 84 5.79 -1.77 18.94
N LEU A 85 5.54 -0.99 17.89
CA LEU A 85 6.08 0.36 17.71
C LEU A 85 4.93 1.38 17.64
N PRO A 86 5.13 2.64 18.07
CA PRO A 86 4.10 3.67 17.95
C PRO A 86 3.66 3.90 16.51
N ALA A 87 2.38 3.69 16.23
CA ALA A 87 1.75 3.98 14.95
C ALA A 87 1.54 5.48 14.78
N SER A 88 1.32 5.96 13.55
CA SER A 88 1.14 7.38 13.29
C SER A 88 -0.06 7.66 12.39
N ASN A 89 -0.56 8.90 12.45
CA ASN A 89 -1.70 9.35 11.64
C ASN A 89 -1.37 10.63 10.87
N ILE A 90 -2.29 11.09 10.04
CA ILE A 90 -2.06 12.24 9.17
C ILE A 90 -1.78 13.57 9.90
N THR A 91 -2.12 13.67 11.19
CA THR A 91 -1.94 14.91 11.99
C THR A 91 -0.54 15.04 12.58
N ASP A 92 0.26 13.99 12.49
CA ASP A 92 1.60 13.92 13.06
C ASP A 92 2.63 14.60 12.13
N SER A 93 2.39 15.87 11.75
CA SER A 93 3.22 16.66 10.83
C SER A 93 3.95 17.83 11.52
N LYS A 94 3.97 17.85 12.86
CA LYS A 94 4.50 18.97 13.63
C LYS A 94 6.03 18.90 13.76
N LEU A 95 6.69 20.03 13.48
CA LEU A 95 8.12 20.21 13.71
C LEU A 95 8.48 20.06 15.20
N GLY A 96 9.56 19.36 15.49
CA GLY A 96 10.10 19.13 16.84
C GLY A 96 9.34 18.07 17.65
N ALA A 97 8.10 17.75 17.27
CA ALA A 97 7.32 16.66 17.86
C ALA A 97 7.40 15.40 16.99
N ASN A 98 7.06 15.52 15.71
CA ASN A 98 7.03 14.40 14.77
C ASN A 98 8.16 14.44 13.77
N ILE A 99 8.61 15.64 13.41
CA ILE A 99 9.57 15.84 12.34
C ILE A 99 10.75 16.63 12.90
N LEU A 100 11.95 16.08 12.74
CA LEU A 100 13.17 16.81 13.07
C LEU A 100 13.60 17.70 11.90
N PRO A 101 14.37 18.79 12.16
CA PRO A 101 14.98 19.59 11.10
C PRO A 101 15.85 18.74 10.15
N PHE A 102 15.82 19.04 8.85
CA PHE A 102 16.72 18.37 7.89
C PHE A 102 18.09 19.05 7.84
N ALA A 103 19.12 18.30 7.45
CA ALA A 103 20.52 18.77 7.39
C ALA A 103 20.76 19.96 6.44
N GLY A 104 19.81 20.28 5.55
CA GLY A 104 19.76 21.57 4.88
C GLY A 104 18.64 21.68 3.85
N CYS A 105 18.37 22.90 3.37
CA CYS A 105 17.33 23.19 2.38
C CYS A 105 17.87 24.03 1.22
N THR A 106 17.60 23.64 -0.03
CA THR A 106 17.98 24.43 -1.21
C THR A 106 16.95 25.52 -1.55
N ASN A 107 15.77 25.51 -0.93
CA ASN A 107 14.75 26.51 -1.17
C ASN A 107 15.14 27.87 -0.54
N PRO A 108 15.17 28.96 -1.33
CA PRO A 108 15.49 30.29 -0.81
C PRO A 108 14.42 30.86 0.13
N ALA A 109 13.18 30.38 0.06
CA ALA A 109 12.12 30.81 0.97
C ALA A 109 12.15 30.10 2.35
N ASN A 110 13.21 29.35 2.66
CA ASN A 110 13.42 28.77 3.98
C ASN A 110 13.69 29.88 5.03
N PRO A 111 12.98 29.93 6.17
CA PRO A 111 13.16 30.99 7.18
C PRO A 111 14.58 31.10 7.75
N THR A 112 15.38 30.03 7.69
CA THR A 112 16.77 30.02 8.13
C THR A 112 17.77 30.29 7.00
N MET A 113 17.30 30.66 5.81
CA MET A 113 18.18 30.98 4.68
C MET A 113 19.18 32.06 5.10
N ASN A 114 20.46 31.78 4.89
CA ASN A 114 21.54 32.75 5.05
C ASN A 114 22.40 32.75 3.79
N PRO A 115 22.48 33.88 3.05
CA PRO A 115 23.24 33.94 1.81
C PRO A 115 24.75 33.74 1.99
N PHE A 116 25.28 33.83 3.22
CA PHE A 116 26.71 33.78 3.49
C PHE A 116 27.21 32.43 4.05
N VAL A 117 26.32 31.55 4.51
CA VAL A 117 26.71 30.29 5.17
C VAL A 117 25.80 29.15 4.70
N PHE A 118 26.36 28.26 3.87
CA PHE A 118 25.71 27.03 3.42
C PHE A 118 26.48 25.81 3.95
N PRO A 119 25.80 24.73 4.40
CA PRO A 119 24.35 24.52 4.42
C PRO A 119 23.66 25.11 5.66
N TRP A 120 22.58 25.87 5.45
CA TRP A 120 21.67 26.24 6.54
C TRP A 120 20.66 25.12 6.80
N VAL A 121 20.26 24.93 8.05
CA VAL A 121 19.30 23.89 8.49
C VAL A 121 17.94 24.08 7.83
N CYS A 122 17.26 23.00 7.42
CA CYS A 122 15.88 23.08 6.94
C CYS A 122 14.90 22.99 8.12
N ILE A 123 14.08 24.03 8.31
CA ILE A 123 13.02 24.05 9.32
C ILE A 123 11.67 23.89 8.59
N PRO A 124 11.19 22.66 8.37
CA PRO A 124 9.95 22.44 7.64
C PRO A 124 8.75 22.86 8.49
N ASN A 125 7.85 23.65 7.90
CA ASN A 125 6.48 23.79 8.39
C ASN A 125 5.57 23.04 7.43
N LEU A 126 4.98 21.93 7.87
CA LEU A 126 4.23 21.03 7.01
C LEU A 126 2.73 21.12 7.26
N SER A 127 1.96 21.04 6.18
CA SER A 127 0.54 20.68 6.25
C SER A 127 0.39 19.28 6.87
N PRO A 128 -0.81 18.93 7.38
CA PRO A 128 -1.15 17.54 7.63
C PRO A 128 -0.83 16.67 6.41
N PHE A 129 -0.49 15.41 6.66
CA PHE A 129 -0.24 14.46 5.58
C PHE A 129 -1.53 14.19 4.80
N ILE A 130 -1.39 14.01 3.49
CA ILE A 130 -2.49 13.65 2.61
C ILE A 130 -2.90 12.20 2.93
N PRO A 131 -4.18 11.95 3.27
CA PRO A 131 -4.66 10.61 3.59
C PRO A 131 -4.65 9.73 2.35
N THR A 132 -4.01 8.58 2.45
CA THR A 132 -3.95 7.53 1.41
C THR A 132 -4.83 6.33 1.74
N ASN A 133 -5.16 6.14 3.02
CA ASN A 133 -6.09 5.12 3.50
C ASN A 133 -7.08 5.77 4.48
N PRO A 134 -8.18 6.39 4.00
CA PRO A 134 -9.10 7.17 4.84
C PRO A 134 -10.02 6.30 5.72
N THR A 135 -10.11 4.99 5.46
CA THR A 135 -11.01 4.08 6.19
C THR A 135 -10.39 3.53 7.47
N THR A 136 -9.07 3.44 7.53
CA THR A 136 -8.33 2.97 8.71
C THR A 136 -7.97 4.16 9.60
N LEU A 137 -8.66 4.27 10.73
CA LEU A 137 -8.50 5.39 11.66
C LEU A 137 -7.61 5.01 12.84
N LEU A 138 -6.70 5.92 13.20
CA LEU A 138 -5.89 5.88 14.40
C LEU A 138 -6.19 7.12 15.25
N GLU A 139 -6.75 6.89 16.44
CA GLU A 139 -7.22 7.94 17.37
C GLU A 139 -8.13 8.98 16.70
N GLY A 140 -9.02 8.53 15.81
CA GLY A 140 -10.03 9.37 15.16
C GLY A 140 -9.58 10.08 13.88
N ALA A 141 -8.33 9.91 13.44
CA ALA A 141 -7.84 10.43 12.16
C ALA A 141 -7.27 9.31 11.26
N PRO A 142 -7.27 9.47 9.93
CA PRO A 142 -6.67 8.49 9.02
C PRO A 142 -5.22 8.17 9.35
N ILE A 143 -4.89 6.88 9.32
CA ILE A 143 -3.53 6.40 9.54
C ILE A 143 -2.60 6.88 8.41
N ASN A 144 -1.33 7.09 8.73
CA ASN A 144 -0.34 7.35 7.69
C ASN A 144 0.15 6.04 7.07
N THR A 145 0.51 6.12 5.79
CA THR A 145 1.18 5.04 5.08
C THR A 145 2.42 5.58 4.36
N MET A 146 3.27 4.72 3.82
CA MET A 146 4.46 5.20 3.07
C MET A 146 4.13 6.11 1.90
N SER A 147 2.93 6.00 1.35
CA SER A 147 2.48 6.83 0.23
C SER A 147 1.94 8.18 0.67
N SER A 148 1.71 8.39 1.97
CA SER A 148 1.28 9.67 2.52
C SER A 148 2.35 10.74 2.30
N LYS A 149 1.91 11.94 1.89
CA LYS A 149 2.78 13.08 1.55
C LYS A 149 2.34 14.31 2.31
N ALA A 150 3.26 15.16 2.70
CA ALA A 150 2.95 16.46 3.30
C ALA A 150 3.57 17.59 2.48
N ILE A 151 2.94 18.77 2.50
CA ILE A 151 3.39 19.94 1.73
C ILE A 151 4.05 20.93 2.71
N CYS A 152 5.24 21.39 2.35
CA CYS A 152 5.94 22.44 3.08
C CYS A 152 5.35 23.82 2.74
N THR A 153 4.92 24.57 3.75
CA THR A 153 4.32 25.90 3.55
C THR A 153 5.35 26.94 3.12
N PHE A 154 6.63 26.75 3.44
CA PHE A 154 7.71 27.67 3.09
C PHE A 154 8.29 27.44 1.69
N ALA A 155 8.05 26.27 1.10
CA ALA A 155 8.59 25.90 -0.19
C ALA A 155 7.44 25.59 -1.15
N PRO A 156 7.10 26.47 -2.09
CA PRO A 156 6.16 26.14 -3.16
C PRO A 156 6.62 24.86 -3.87
N GLY A 157 5.78 23.82 -3.88
CA GLY A 157 6.14 22.49 -4.43
C GLY A 157 7.04 21.63 -3.53
N GLY A 158 7.31 22.04 -2.29
CA GLY A 158 8.10 21.29 -1.34
C GLY A 158 7.28 20.13 -0.78
N ILE A 159 7.51 18.94 -1.32
CA ILE A 159 6.78 17.74 -0.91
C ILE A 159 7.68 16.88 -0.02
N VAL A 160 7.16 16.50 1.13
CA VAL A 160 7.79 15.57 2.06
C VAL A 160 7.12 14.22 1.95
N ASN A 161 7.93 13.20 1.69
CA ASN A 161 7.49 11.82 1.52
C ASN A 161 8.21 10.90 2.50
N PHE A 162 7.56 9.81 2.90
CA PHE A 162 8.25 8.71 3.59
C PHE A 162 9.12 7.93 2.61
N ILE A 163 10.35 7.65 3.02
CA ILE A 163 11.31 6.81 2.28
C ILE A 163 11.61 5.49 3.02
N SER A 164 11.38 5.45 4.34
CA SER A 164 11.36 4.22 5.13
C SER A 164 10.29 4.31 6.22
N SER A 165 9.59 3.21 6.48
CA SER A 165 8.56 3.09 7.53
C SER A 165 9.15 2.88 8.92
N GLY A 166 10.43 2.51 9.03
CA GLY A 166 11.04 2.09 10.29
C GLY A 166 10.57 0.71 10.79
N GLN A 167 9.67 0.05 10.06
CA GLN A 167 9.12 -1.27 10.39
C GLN A 167 8.73 -2.08 9.13
N ILE A 168 8.92 -3.40 9.17
CA ILE A 168 8.75 -4.27 8.00
C ILE A 168 7.50 -5.17 8.05
N ASN A 169 6.88 -5.33 9.23
CA ASN A 169 5.86 -6.36 9.46
C ASN A 169 4.43 -5.83 9.62
N VAL A 170 4.22 -4.51 9.68
CA VAL A 170 2.89 -3.94 9.96
C VAL A 170 2.36 -3.18 8.77
N LYS A 171 1.19 -3.62 8.30
CA LYS A 171 0.53 -3.12 7.11
C LYS A 171 -0.92 -2.78 7.43
N THR A 172 -1.43 -1.70 6.86
CA THR A 172 -2.87 -1.41 6.82
C THR A 172 -3.54 -2.35 5.82
N SER A 173 -4.70 -2.89 6.18
CA SER A 173 -5.56 -3.66 5.28
C SER A 173 -6.15 -2.82 4.15
#